data_AF-A0A612HB12-F1
#
_entry.id   AF-A0A612HB12-F1
#
_cell.length_a   1.000
_cell.length_b   1.000
_cell.length_c   1.000
_cell.angle_alpha   90.00
_cell.angle_beta   90.00
_cell.angle_gamma   90.00
#
_symmetry.space_group_name_H-M   'P 1'
#
loop_
_entity.id
_entity.type
_entity.pdbx_description
1 polymer ?
#
loop_
_entity_poly.entity_id
_entity_poly.type
_entity_poly.pdbx_seq_one_letter_code
_entity_poly.pdbx_strand_id
1 'polypeptide(L)'
;MAPESTEKLQHIYRLQQSKLVSISHLTENLSTIRDSLEVFSTEQKTLAGELENCTNRIRGTIRRLTRKGDKEKSIDNVHDNDDYESFSSTRKKSLLQTLQEVHETSSSVADRVYRLSAHHKHSAELLDLSVIMVKHFLWRERVFMAIILGGHDNVVLKQVGSGSCALGQWYNGRGKKAYSHLPAYRSLGEIHSRYHEVTDELINKGIEGMSFSELSADLAKLEMLSQRIVGLIGQIQHQVALLQNSSDD
;
A
#
# COMPACT_ATOMS: atom_id res chain seq x y z
N MET A 1 -14.36 42.45 23.90
CA MET A 1 -14.33 42.35 22.42
C MET A 1 -12.91 42.02 22.03
N ALA A 2 -12.70 41.07 21.12
CA ALA A 2 -11.37 40.77 20.63
C ALA A 2 -10.84 41.96 19.80
N PRO A 3 -9.52 42.20 19.72
CA PRO A 3 -8.97 43.21 18.83
C PRO A 3 -9.38 42.95 17.37
N GLU A 4 -9.64 43.99 16.59
CA GLU A 4 -10.03 43.89 15.16
C GLU A 4 -9.05 43.02 14.35
N SER A 5 -7.76 43.05 14.68
CA SER A 5 -6.73 42.20 14.09
C SER A 5 -6.96 40.70 14.33
N THR A 6 -7.45 40.33 15.52
CA THR A 6 -7.79 38.95 15.87
C THR A 6 -9.00 38.48 15.08
N GLU A 7 -10.02 39.33 14.94
CA GLU A 7 -11.22 39.01 14.16
C GLU A 7 -10.90 38.79 12.67
N LYS A 8 -10.02 39.63 12.09
CA LYS A 8 -9.52 39.46 10.72
C LYS A 8 -8.78 38.14 10.53
N LEU A 9 -7.88 37.77 11.44
CA LEU A 9 -7.16 36.50 11.39
C LEU A 9 -8.12 35.31 11.50
N GLN A 10 -9.03 35.33 12.47
CA GLN A 10 -10.05 34.29 12.62
C GLN A 10 -10.92 34.14 11.36
N HIS A 11 -11.27 35.25 10.68
CA HIS A 11 -12.00 35.20 9.42
C HIS A 11 -11.21 34.52 8.31
N ILE A 12 -9.92 34.86 8.12
CA ILE A 12 -9.04 34.22 7.15
C ILE A 12 -8.94 32.71 7.43
N TYR A 13 -8.78 32.32 8.70
CA TYR A 13 -8.69 30.93 9.10
C TYR A 13 -10.00 30.14 8.84
N ARG A 14 -11.17 30.75 9.07
CA ARG A 14 -12.46 30.15 8.69
C ARG A 14 -12.55 29.88 7.18
N LEU A 15 -12.09 30.81 6.34
CA LEU A 15 -12.08 30.60 4.88
C LEU A 15 -11.17 29.44 4.46
N GLN A 16 -10.06 29.23 5.18
CA GLN A 16 -9.16 28.11 4.93
C GLN A 16 -9.76 26.74 5.28
N GLN A 17 -10.80 26.67 6.11
CA GLN A 17 -11.45 25.39 6.44
C GLN A 17 -12.04 24.68 5.21
N SER A 18 -12.55 25.45 4.23
CA SER A 18 -13.05 24.88 2.97
C SER A 18 -11.97 24.02 2.28
N LYS A 19 -10.70 24.44 2.33
CA LYS A 19 -9.57 23.69 1.77
C LYS A 19 -9.31 22.40 2.54
N LEU A 20 -9.41 22.42 3.88
CA LEU A 20 -9.24 21.22 4.71
C LEU A 20 -10.31 20.17 4.40
N VAL A 21 -11.55 20.60 4.12
CA VAL A 21 -12.63 19.71 3.68
C VAL A 21 -12.30 19.08 2.32
N SER A 22 -11.85 19.87 1.34
CA SER A 22 -11.44 19.34 0.03
C SER A 22 -10.29 18.33 0.14
N ILE A 23 -9.26 18.62 0.94
CA ILE A 23 -8.15 17.69 1.18
C ILE A 23 -8.65 16.42 1.88
N SER A 24 -9.58 16.55 2.85
CA SER A 24 -10.20 15.38 3.50
C SER A 24 -10.92 14.49 2.48
N HIS A 25 -11.69 15.09 1.56
CA HIS A 25 -12.33 14.34 0.46
C HIS A 25 -11.31 13.67 -0.46
N LEU A 26 -10.20 14.35 -0.78
CA LEU A 26 -9.11 13.73 -1.53
C LEU A 26 -8.53 12.52 -0.80
N THR A 27 -8.30 12.61 0.51
CA THR A 27 -7.80 11.46 1.29
C THR A 27 -8.77 10.27 1.32
N GLU A 28 -10.08 10.52 1.27
CA GLU A 28 -11.08 9.46 1.17
C GLU A 28 -11.04 8.78 -0.20
N ASN A 29 -11.02 9.57 -1.28
CA ASN A 29 -10.87 9.04 -2.64
C ASN A 29 -9.60 8.21 -2.80
N LEU A 30 -8.47 8.69 -2.25
CA LEU A 30 -7.21 7.96 -2.27
C LEU A 30 -7.27 6.66 -1.45
N SER A 31 -8.04 6.64 -0.35
CA SER A 31 -8.28 5.41 0.43
C SER A 31 -9.05 4.37 -0.41
N THR A 32 -10.08 4.80 -1.15
CA THR A 32 -10.81 3.93 -2.10
C THR A 32 -9.92 3.39 -3.22
N ILE A 33 -9.03 4.22 -3.77
CA ILE A 33 -8.05 3.77 -4.78
C ILE A 33 -7.10 2.73 -4.18
N ARG A 34 -6.62 2.96 -2.95
CA ARG A 34 -5.79 1.99 -2.21
C ARG A 34 -6.51 0.66 -2.02
N ASP A 35 -7.80 0.67 -1.66
CA ASP A 35 -8.60 -0.57 -1.53
C ASP A 35 -8.74 -1.29 -2.87
N SER A 36 -8.97 -0.54 -3.94
CA SER A 36 -9.06 -1.08 -5.30
C SER A 36 -7.76 -1.75 -5.75
N LEU A 37 -6.60 -1.16 -5.42
CA LEU A 37 -5.29 -1.75 -5.69
C LEU A 37 -5.05 -3.05 -4.91
N GLU A 38 -5.53 -3.14 -3.66
CA GLU A 38 -5.44 -4.38 -2.87
C GLU A 38 -6.32 -5.51 -3.42
N VAL A 39 -7.55 -5.18 -3.84
CA VAL A 39 -8.44 -6.12 -4.52
C VAL A 39 -7.80 -6.60 -5.82
N PHE A 40 -7.31 -5.68 -6.65
CA PHE A 40 -6.68 -6.02 -7.93
C PHE A 40 -5.43 -6.90 -7.75
N SER A 41 -4.59 -6.58 -6.76
CA SER A 41 -3.44 -7.41 -6.39
C SER A 41 -3.87 -8.84 -6.03
N THR A 42 -4.94 -8.99 -5.25
CA THR A 42 -5.45 -10.29 -4.81
C THR A 42 -6.03 -11.11 -5.97
N GLU A 43 -6.79 -10.46 -6.87
CA GLU A 43 -7.35 -11.09 -8.06
C GLU A 43 -6.24 -11.55 -9.01
N GLN A 44 -5.23 -10.69 -9.27
CA GLN A 44 -4.07 -11.04 -10.09
C GLN A 44 -3.29 -12.21 -9.51
N LYS A 45 -3.08 -12.25 -8.19
CA LYS A 45 -2.41 -13.38 -7.54
C LYS A 45 -3.18 -14.69 -7.74
N THR A 46 -4.51 -14.64 -7.68
CA THR A 46 -5.38 -15.79 -7.92
C THR A 46 -5.26 -16.25 -9.38
N LEU A 47 -5.34 -15.32 -10.34
CA LEU A 47 -5.20 -15.60 -11.76
C LEU A 47 -3.83 -16.20 -12.11
N ALA A 48 -2.75 -15.69 -11.51
CA ALA A 48 -1.41 -16.26 -11.68
C ALA A 48 -1.36 -17.73 -11.23
N GLY A 49 -1.97 -18.05 -10.09
CA GLY A 49 -2.06 -19.43 -9.59
C GLY A 49 -2.89 -20.36 -10.49
N GLU A 50 -3.97 -19.85 -11.08
CA GLU A 50 -4.77 -20.60 -12.06
C GLU A 50 -3.98 -20.89 -13.35
N LEU A 51 -3.23 -19.91 -13.85
CA LEU A 51 -2.34 -20.07 -15.00
C LEU A 51 -1.21 -21.06 -14.70
N GLU A 52 -0.62 -21.02 -13.50
CA GLU A 52 0.39 -21.99 -13.09
C GLU A 52 -0.18 -23.42 -13.05
N ASN A 53 -1.39 -23.59 -12.54
CA ASN A 53 -2.10 -24.88 -12.57
C ASN A 53 -2.36 -25.36 -14.01
N CYS A 54 -2.79 -24.47 -14.91
CA CYS A 54 -2.94 -24.78 -16.33
C CYS A 54 -1.61 -25.23 -16.95
N THR A 55 -0.54 -24.48 -16.69
CA THR A 55 0.83 -24.76 -17.12
C THR A 55 1.29 -26.15 -16.64
N ASN A 56 1.02 -26.50 -15.39
CA ASN A 56 1.32 -27.81 -14.82
C ASN A 56 0.56 -28.94 -15.52
N ARG A 57 -0.72 -28.73 -15.87
CA ARG A 57 -1.53 -29.70 -16.63
C ARG A 57 -0.99 -29.91 -18.04
N ILE A 58 -0.63 -28.83 -18.74
CA ILE A 58 -0.03 -28.89 -20.10
C ILE A 58 1.29 -29.66 -20.04
N ARG A 59 2.17 -29.35 -19.09
CA ARG A 59 3.42 -30.08 -18.86
C ARG A 59 3.19 -31.57 -18.67
N GLY A 60 2.16 -31.94 -17.91
CA GLY A 60 1.74 -33.34 -17.76
C GLY A 60 1.29 -33.99 -19.07
N THR A 61 0.55 -33.27 -19.90
CA THR A 61 0.11 -33.73 -21.23
C THR A 61 1.28 -33.93 -22.18
N ILE A 62 2.23 -32.98 -22.23
CA ILE A 62 3.48 -33.10 -23.00
C ILE A 62 4.22 -34.38 -22.59
N ARG A 63 4.47 -34.59 -21.29
CA ARG A 63 5.15 -35.80 -20.79
C ARG A 63 4.46 -37.10 -21.21
N ARG A 64 3.11 -37.14 -21.19
CA ARG A 64 2.33 -38.32 -21.63
C ARG A 64 2.46 -38.57 -23.13
N LEU A 65 2.41 -37.51 -23.95
CA LEU A 65 2.53 -37.60 -25.40
C LEU A 65 3.94 -38.03 -25.85
N THR A 66 4.99 -37.48 -25.23
CA THR A 66 6.38 -37.89 -25.47
C THR A 66 6.59 -39.36 -25.12
N ARG A 67 6.15 -39.81 -23.92
CA ARG A 67 6.29 -41.21 -23.49
C ARG A 67 5.54 -42.19 -24.39
N LYS A 68 4.37 -41.82 -24.91
CA LYS A 68 3.67 -42.65 -25.91
C LYS A 68 4.45 -42.76 -27.22
N GLY A 69 5.09 -41.68 -27.66
CA GLY A 69 5.95 -41.68 -28.85
C GLY A 69 7.17 -42.59 -28.72
N ASP A 70 7.81 -42.62 -27.56
CA ASP A 70 8.95 -43.52 -27.34
C ASP A 70 8.52 -44.99 -27.34
N LYS A 71 7.34 -45.30 -26.81
CA LYS A 71 6.78 -46.66 -26.83
C LYS A 71 6.39 -47.14 -28.23
N GLU A 72 5.78 -46.29 -29.06
CA GLU A 72 5.42 -46.62 -30.45
C GLU A 72 6.68 -46.95 -31.28
N LYS A 73 7.71 -46.09 -31.22
CA LYS A 73 9.03 -46.36 -31.86
C LYS A 73 9.73 -47.64 -31.38
N SER A 74 9.42 -48.10 -30.17
CA SER A 74 9.97 -49.35 -29.61
C SER A 74 9.29 -50.60 -30.18
N ILE A 75 8.03 -50.47 -30.62
CA ILE A 75 7.18 -51.56 -31.12
C ILE A 75 7.31 -51.68 -32.65
N ASP A 76 7.54 -50.57 -33.37
CA ASP A 76 7.64 -50.54 -34.85
C ASP A 76 8.94 -51.16 -35.41
N ASN A 77 9.89 -51.55 -34.55
CA ASN A 77 11.08 -52.32 -34.98
C ASN A 77 10.76 -53.77 -35.44
N VAL A 78 9.47 -54.17 -35.53
CA VAL A 78 9.06 -55.55 -35.82
C VAL A 78 8.18 -55.71 -37.08
N HIS A 79 7.67 -54.65 -37.73
CA HIS A 79 6.90 -54.86 -38.98
C HIS A 79 7.03 -53.75 -40.02
N ASP A 80 7.64 -54.11 -41.16
CA ASP A 80 7.53 -53.44 -42.45
C ASP A 80 6.06 -53.36 -42.88
N ASN A 81 5.50 -52.15 -42.97
CA ASN A 81 4.52 -51.76 -43.98
C ASN A 81 4.44 -50.23 -44.05
N ASP A 82 5.22 -49.68 -44.97
CA ASP A 82 5.26 -48.28 -45.37
C ASP A 82 3.90 -47.79 -45.91
N ASP A 83 3.45 -46.63 -45.39
CA ASP A 83 2.76 -45.51 -46.08
C ASP A 83 1.68 -44.84 -45.19
N TYR A 84 1.10 -45.55 -44.21
CA TYR A 84 0.05 -44.98 -43.35
C TYR A 84 0.57 -44.24 -42.09
N GLU A 85 1.81 -44.48 -41.67
CA GLU A 85 2.31 -44.08 -40.35
C GLU A 85 3.04 -42.72 -40.33
N SER A 86 3.60 -42.29 -41.47
CA SER A 86 4.41 -41.07 -41.59
C SER A 86 3.62 -39.78 -41.30
N PHE A 87 2.34 -39.74 -41.69
CA PHE A 87 1.45 -38.59 -41.43
C PHE A 87 1.05 -38.44 -39.95
N SER A 88 1.05 -39.52 -39.17
CA SER A 88 0.75 -39.51 -37.73
C SER A 88 1.88 -38.88 -36.92
N SER A 89 3.14 -39.21 -37.25
CA SER A 89 4.31 -38.69 -36.52
C SER A 89 4.48 -37.17 -36.69
N THR A 90 4.19 -36.64 -37.89
CA THR A 90 4.29 -35.21 -38.19
C THR A 90 3.23 -34.39 -37.45
N ARG A 91 1.97 -34.86 -37.43
CA ARG A 91 0.88 -34.22 -36.66
C ARG A 91 1.15 -34.24 -35.16
N LYS A 92 1.70 -35.36 -34.65
CA LYS A 92 2.11 -35.50 -33.24
C LYS A 92 3.24 -34.54 -32.87
N LYS A 93 4.25 -34.41 -33.72
CA LYS A 93 5.36 -33.44 -33.53
C LYS A 93 4.85 -32.01 -33.51
N SER A 94 3.98 -31.65 -34.45
CA SER A 94 3.33 -30.33 -34.50
C SER A 94 2.51 -30.06 -33.23
N LEU A 95 1.69 -31.01 -32.77
CA LEU A 95 0.92 -30.88 -31.53
C LEU A 95 1.82 -30.72 -30.30
N LEU A 96 2.91 -31.48 -30.22
CA LEU A 96 3.89 -31.36 -29.13
C LEU A 96 4.53 -29.97 -29.12
N GLN A 97 4.91 -29.45 -30.28
CA GLN A 97 5.46 -28.12 -30.42
C GLN A 97 4.45 -27.05 -29.97
N THR A 98 3.20 -27.09 -30.44
CA THR A 98 2.16 -26.16 -29.99
C THR A 98 1.93 -26.24 -28.48
N LEU A 99 1.91 -27.44 -27.89
CA LEU A 99 1.77 -27.58 -26.44
C LEU A 99 2.96 -27.00 -25.68
N GLN A 100 4.19 -27.13 -26.20
CA GLN A 100 5.38 -26.51 -25.63
C GLN A 100 5.30 -24.99 -25.69
N GLU A 101 4.91 -24.42 -26.83
CA GLU A 101 4.74 -22.97 -26.99
C GLU A 101 3.66 -22.42 -26.04
N VAL A 102 2.53 -23.12 -25.89
CA VAL A 102 1.47 -22.74 -24.93
C VAL A 102 1.96 -22.88 -23.49
N HIS A 103 2.74 -23.93 -23.18
CA HIS A 103 3.34 -24.13 -21.85
C HIS A 103 4.27 -22.97 -21.48
N GLU A 104 5.19 -22.62 -22.36
CA GLU A 104 6.16 -21.54 -22.17
C GLU A 104 5.45 -20.19 -22.03
N THR A 105 4.51 -19.89 -22.95
CA THR A 105 3.74 -18.64 -22.92
C THR A 105 2.89 -18.54 -21.66
N SER A 106 2.17 -19.60 -21.30
CA SER A 106 1.33 -19.61 -20.08
C SER A 106 2.17 -19.45 -18.81
N SER A 107 3.34 -20.08 -18.76
CA SER A 107 4.27 -19.91 -17.63
C SER A 107 4.78 -18.48 -17.53
N SER A 108 5.16 -17.87 -18.66
CA SER A 108 5.61 -16.48 -18.71
C SER A 108 4.51 -15.49 -18.32
N VAL A 109 3.27 -15.71 -18.77
CA VAL A 109 2.14 -14.87 -18.38
C VAL A 109 1.84 -15.01 -16.88
N ALA A 110 1.87 -16.23 -16.32
CA ALA A 110 1.67 -16.45 -14.89
C ALA A 110 2.67 -15.65 -14.04
N ASP A 111 3.96 -15.71 -14.40
CA ASP A 111 5.03 -14.97 -13.71
C ASP A 111 4.81 -13.45 -13.78
N ARG A 112 4.53 -12.92 -14.97
CA ARG A 112 4.25 -11.49 -15.15
C ARG A 112 3.04 -11.00 -14.36
N VAL A 113 1.98 -11.80 -14.30
CA VAL A 113 0.77 -11.49 -13.52
C VAL A 113 1.08 -11.52 -12.02
N TYR A 114 1.90 -12.47 -11.57
CA TYR A 114 2.35 -12.53 -10.17
C TYR A 114 3.19 -11.30 -9.78
N ARG A 115 4.13 -10.89 -10.63
CA ARG A 115 4.92 -9.67 -10.42
C ARG A 115 4.05 -8.41 -10.37
N LEU A 116 3.09 -8.29 -11.30
CA LEU A 116 2.15 -7.17 -11.33
C LEU A 116 1.28 -7.11 -10.06
N SER A 117 0.86 -8.27 -9.53
CA SER A 117 0.18 -8.37 -8.23
C SER A 117 1.03 -7.80 -7.10
N ALA A 118 2.32 -8.15 -7.04
CA ALA A 118 3.24 -7.64 -6.02
C ALA A 118 3.41 -6.11 -6.15
N HIS A 119 3.58 -5.60 -7.37
CA HIS A 119 3.66 -4.15 -7.64
C HIS A 119 2.43 -3.38 -7.17
N HIS A 120 1.22 -3.85 -7.47
CA HIS A 120 0.00 -3.19 -7.00
C HIS A 120 -0.13 -3.22 -5.49
N LYS A 121 0.32 -4.30 -4.84
CA LYS A 121 0.37 -4.37 -3.38
C LYS A 121 1.30 -3.32 -2.79
N HIS A 122 2.51 -3.17 -3.35
CA HIS A 122 3.45 -2.13 -2.91
C HIS A 122 2.91 -0.72 -3.18
N SER A 123 2.27 -0.51 -4.33
CA SER A 123 1.65 0.77 -4.69
C SER A 123 0.51 1.15 -3.74
N ALA A 124 -0.34 0.18 -3.35
CA ALA A 124 -1.37 0.38 -2.34
C ALA A 124 -0.77 0.81 -1.00
N GLU A 125 0.32 0.18 -0.59
CA GLU A 125 0.99 0.50 0.67
C GLU A 125 1.65 1.90 0.66
N LEU A 126 2.33 2.27 -0.43
CA LEU A 126 2.89 3.61 -0.60
C LEU A 126 1.80 4.69 -0.55
N LEU A 127 0.64 4.40 -1.16
CA LEU A 127 -0.52 5.29 -1.13
C LEU A 127 -1.11 5.40 0.27
N ASP A 128 -1.28 4.29 0.99
CA ASP A 128 -1.80 4.28 2.37
C ASP A 128 -0.92 5.12 3.31
N LEU A 129 0.40 4.93 3.24
CA LEU A 129 1.38 5.73 3.99
C LEU A 129 1.30 7.23 3.64
N SER A 130 1.09 7.56 2.37
CA SER A 130 0.91 8.95 1.91
C SER A 130 -0.37 9.57 2.46
N VAL A 131 -1.48 8.83 2.43
CA VAL A 131 -2.75 9.25 3.01
C VAL A 131 -2.62 9.46 4.52
N ILE A 132 -1.92 8.58 5.23
CA ILE A 132 -1.67 8.71 6.68
C ILE A 132 -0.92 10.01 7.00
N MET A 133 0.10 10.36 6.21
CA MET A 133 0.82 11.64 6.38
C MET A 133 -0.10 12.84 6.18
N VAL A 134 -0.92 12.84 5.13
CA VAL A 134 -1.87 13.94 4.87
C VAL A 134 -2.91 14.03 5.98
N LYS A 135 -3.42 12.91 6.49
CA LYS A 135 -4.35 12.89 7.63
C LYS A 135 -3.72 13.49 8.90
N HIS A 136 -2.43 13.26 9.16
CA HIS A 136 -1.72 13.90 10.27
C HIS A 136 -1.50 15.40 10.08
N PHE A 137 -1.18 15.82 8.85
CA PHE A 137 -1.14 17.24 8.51
C PHE A 137 -2.50 17.91 8.77
N LEU A 138 -3.59 17.33 8.27
CA LEU A 138 -4.95 17.84 8.50
C LEU A 138 -5.30 17.91 9.97
N TRP A 139 -4.88 16.91 10.75
CA TRP A 139 -5.08 16.90 12.19
C TRP A 139 -4.42 18.08 12.88
N ARG A 140 -3.15 18.34 12.57
CA ARG A 140 -2.40 19.49 13.09
C ARG A 140 -3.09 20.80 12.75
N GLU A 141 -3.54 20.97 11.50
CA GLU A 141 -4.25 22.18 11.09
C GLU A 141 -5.54 22.36 11.90
N ARG A 142 -6.29 21.28 12.18
CA ARG A 142 -7.49 21.36 13.06
C ARG A 142 -7.14 21.77 14.49
N VAL A 143 -6.02 21.31 15.05
CA VAL A 143 -5.53 21.75 16.37
C VAL A 143 -5.26 23.25 16.36
N PHE A 144 -4.56 23.76 15.34
CA PHE A 144 -4.31 25.21 15.20
C PHE A 144 -5.61 26.01 15.04
N MET A 145 -6.58 25.52 14.25
CA MET A 145 -7.88 26.17 14.13
C MET A 145 -8.60 26.22 15.47
N ALA A 146 -8.64 25.12 16.22
CA ALA A 146 -9.30 25.07 17.51
C ALA A 146 -8.66 26.07 18.48
N ILE A 147 -7.33 26.18 18.48
CA ILE A 147 -6.61 27.19 19.29
C ILE A 147 -7.03 28.61 18.89
N ILE A 148 -7.02 28.94 17.60
CA ILE A 148 -7.28 30.30 17.09
C ILE A 148 -8.75 30.72 17.25
N LEU A 149 -9.67 29.77 17.14
CA LEU A 149 -11.11 30.00 17.20
C LEU A 149 -11.70 29.82 18.61
N GLY A 150 -10.88 29.59 19.64
CA GLY A 150 -11.35 29.55 21.03
C GLY A 150 -11.92 28.21 21.49
N GLY A 151 -11.43 27.10 20.95
CA GLY A 151 -11.64 25.75 21.52
C GLY A 151 -12.93 25.04 21.15
N HIS A 152 -13.70 25.55 20.18
CA HIS A 152 -14.99 25.00 19.78
C HIS A 152 -14.96 23.50 19.35
N ASP A 153 -13.81 22.99 18.89
CA ASP A 153 -13.63 21.60 18.44
C ASP A 153 -12.83 20.70 19.41
N ASN A 154 -12.51 21.17 20.63
CA ASN A 154 -11.60 20.47 21.55
C ASN A 154 -12.06 19.04 21.92
N VAL A 155 -13.37 18.79 21.98
CA VAL A 155 -13.92 17.46 22.30
C VAL A 155 -13.71 16.48 21.14
N VAL A 156 -13.94 16.92 19.91
CA VAL A 156 -13.72 16.12 18.70
C VAL A 156 -12.24 15.84 18.52
N LEU A 157 -11.39 16.82 18.85
CA LEU A 157 -9.94 16.63 18.81
C LEU A 157 -9.47 15.56 19.81
N LYS A 158 -9.99 15.51 21.02
CA LYS A 158 -9.57 14.50 22.01
C LYS A 158 -10.07 13.08 21.75
N GLN A 159 -11.08 12.91 20.88
CA GLN A 159 -11.61 11.57 20.56
C GLN A 159 -10.66 10.74 19.69
N VAL A 160 -9.78 11.39 18.93
CA VAL A 160 -8.80 10.71 18.07
C VAL A 160 -7.50 10.54 18.84
N GLY A 161 -7.41 9.45 19.59
CA GLY A 161 -6.18 9.05 20.27
C GLY A 161 -5.17 8.41 19.33
N SER A 162 -3.94 8.24 19.82
CA SER A 162 -2.83 7.61 19.09
C SER A 162 -3.15 6.18 18.61
N GLY A 163 -4.08 5.47 19.26
CA GLY A 163 -4.49 4.13 18.84
C GLY A 163 -5.60 4.12 17.78
N SER A 164 -6.48 5.13 17.77
CA SER A 164 -7.67 5.16 16.91
C SER A 164 -7.47 5.97 15.62
N CYS A 165 -6.41 6.77 15.54
CA CYS A 165 -6.06 7.50 14.32
C CYS A 165 -5.58 6.57 13.19
N ALA A 166 -5.55 7.06 11.95
CA ALA A 166 -5.15 6.25 10.78
C ALA A 166 -3.74 5.66 10.92
N LEU A 167 -2.78 6.42 11.46
CA LEU A 167 -1.43 5.91 11.74
C LEU A 167 -1.46 4.86 12.84
N GLY A 168 -2.24 5.05 13.90
CA GLY A 168 -2.39 4.09 14.99
C GLY A 168 -2.96 2.74 14.55
N GLN A 169 -3.99 2.79 13.71
CA GLN A 169 -4.60 1.59 13.12
C GLN A 169 -3.62 0.87 12.20
N TRP A 170 -2.93 1.61 11.33
CA TRP A 170 -1.89 1.06 10.46
C TRP A 170 -0.75 0.45 11.28
N TYR A 171 -0.22 1.19 12.26
CA TYR A 171 0.88 0.80 13.12
C TYR A 171 0.54 -0.50 13.83
N ASN A 172 -0.55 -0.55 14.60
CA ASN A 172 -0.91 -1.76 15.35
C ASN A 172 -1.40 -2.93 14.48
N GLY A 173 -1.80 -2.67 13.25
CA GLY A 173 -2.31 -3.67 12.31
C GLY A 173 -1.26 -4.13 11.30
N ARG A 174 -1.49 -3.73 10.04
CA ARG A 174 -0.71 -4.15 8.86
C ARG A 174 0.74 -3.67 8.90
N GLY A 175 0.99 -2.45 9.40
CA GLY A 175 2.33 -1.91 9.59
C GLY A 175 3.19 -2.78 10.51
N LYS A 176 2.64 -3.26 11.65
CA LYS A 176 3.36 -4.18 12.55
C LYS A 176 3.77 -5.47 11.87
N LYS A 177 2.86 -6.07 11.09
CA LYS A 177 3.12 -7.35 10.40
C LYS A 177 4.23 -7.22 9.37
N ALA A 178 4.25 -6.12 8.62
CA ALA A 178 5.19 -5.92 7.52
C ALA A 178 6.51 -5.27 7.94
N TYR A 179 6.49 -4.30 8.88
CA TYR A 179 7.61 -3.37 9.08
C TYR A 179 8.16 -3.31 10.50
N SER A 180 7.68 -4.12 11.44
CA SER A 180 8.16 -4.12 12.84
C SER A 180 9.67 -4.38 13.01
N HIS A 181 10.29 -5.02 12.02
CA HIS A 181 11.73 -5.24 11.97
C HIS A 181 12.53 -3.96 11.70
N LEU A 182 11.94 -2.94 11.05
CA LEU A 182 12.61 -1.69 10.70
C LEU A 182 12.82 -0.79 11.94
N PRO A 183 14.02 -0.20 12.12
CA PRO A 183 14.25 0.81 13.16
C PRO A 183 13.31 2.01 13.04
N ALA A 184 13.08 2.50 11.82
CA ALA A 184 12.19 3.62 11.54
C ALA A 184 10.77 3.36 12.05
N TYR A 185 10.26 2.13 11.90
CA TYR A 185 8.96 1.74 12.43
C TYR A 185 8.93 1.82 13.96
N ARG A 186 9.93 1.28 14.66
CA ARG A 186 9.95 1.33 16.14
C ARG A 186 9.96 2.76 16.66
N SER A 187 10.80 3.62 16.08
CA SER A 187 10.85 5.04 16.44
C SER A 187 9.55 5.78 16.10
N LEU A 188 8.84 5.38 15.04
CA LEU A 188 7.58 6.00 14.65
C LEU A 188 6.52 5.84 15.75
N GLY A 189 6.43 4.67 16.39
CA GLY A 189 5.49 4.43 17.48
C GLY A 189 5.71 5.37 18.67
N GLU A 190 6.95 5.54 19.11
CA GLU A 190 7.32 6.41 20.23
C GLU A 190 7.00 7.88 19.94
N ILE A 191 7.42 8.37 18.76
CA ILE A 191 7.19 9.77 18.36
C ILE A 191 5.71 10.05 18.12
N HIS A 192 4.97 9.09 17.56
CA HIS A 192 3.54 9.21 17.35
C HIS A 192 2.74 9.31 18.66
N SER A 193 3.05 8.46 19.65
CA SER A 193 2.44 8.59 20.98
C SER A 193 2.76 9.94 21.60
N ARG A 194 4.02 10.38 21.54
CA ARG A 194 4.42 11.68 22.11
C ARG A 194 3.75 12.87 21.41
N TYR A 195 3.50 12.77 20.10
CA TYR A 195 2.78 13.78 19.33
C TYR A 195 1.34 13.95 19.83
N HIS A 196 0.62 12.85 20.04
CA HIS A 196 -0.74 12.89 20.59
C HIS A 196 -0.75 13.40 22.03
N GLU A 197 0.19 12.95 22.88
CA GLU A 197 0.31 13.45 24.25
C GLU A 197 0.50 14.97 24.30
N VAL A 198 1.43 15.53 23.51
CA VAL A 198 1.67 16.97 23.47
C VAL A 198 0.47 17.72 22.90
N THR A 199 -0.24 17.14 21.94
CA THR A 199 -1.49 17.71 21.42
C THR A 199 -2.55 17.78 22.50
N ASP A 200 -2.76 16.70 23.25
CA ASP A 200 -3.74 16.62 24.33
C ASP A 200 -3.36 17.55 25.49
N GLU A 201 -2.08 17.61 25.87
CA GLU A 201 -1.53 18.57 26.84
C GLU A 201 -1.87 20.02 26.43
N LEU A 202 -1.63 20.38 25.16
CA LEU A 202 -1.89 21.73 24.64
C LEU A 202 -3.39 22.06 24.62
N ILE A 203 -4.24 21.12 24.20
CA ILE A 203 -5.70 21.32 24.19
C ILE A 203 -6.26 21.39 25.63
N ASN A 204 -5.73 20.59 26.55
CA ASN A 204 -6.13 20.60 27.97
C ASN A 204 -5.73 21.90 28.69
N LYS A 205 -4.48 22.34 28.48
CA LYS A 205 -3.96 23.58 29.06
C LYS A 205 -4.77 24.78 28.58
N GLY A 206 -5.27 24.72 27.33
CA GLY A 206 -5.87 25.87 26.66
C GLY A 206 -4.82 26.95 26.43
N ILE A 207 -5.18 27.98 25.66
CA ILE A 207 -4.26 29.10 25.40
C ILE A 207 -4.60 30.37 26.19
N GLU A 208 -5.73 30.37 26.90
CA GLU A 208 -6.12 31.49 27.76
C GLU A 208 -5.15 31.59 28.94
N GLY A 209 -4.48 32.75 29.06
CA GLY A 209 -3.49 33.00 30.11
C GLY A 209 -2.09 32.44 29.83
N MET A 210 -1.87 31.74 28.70
CA MET A 210 -0.54 31.29 28.30
C MET A 210 0.29 32.47 27.77
N SER A 211 1.55 32.58 28.20
CA SER A 211 2.45 33.57 27.59
C SER A 211 2.78 33.19 26.14
N PHE A 212 3.12 34.18 25.32
CA PHE A 212 3.55 33.92 23.94
C PHE A 212 4.74 32.96 23.86
N SER A 213 5.69 33.08 24.80
CA SER A 213 6.88 32.21 24.84
C SER A 213 6.51 30.76 25.11
N GLU A 214 5.58 30.49 26.03
CA GLU A 214 5.11 29.13 26.31
C GLU A 214 4.36 28.55 25.12
N LEU A 215 3.44 29.32 24.53
CA LEU A 215 2.67 28.86 23.36
C LEU A 215 3.61 28.56 22.19
N SER A 216 4.57 29.45 21.94
CA SER A 216 5.55 29.26 20.86
C SER A 216 6.40 28.01 21.08
N ALA A 217 6.79 27.70 22.33
CA ALA A 217 7.56 26.50 22.65
C ALA A 217 6.74 25.22 22.43
N ASP A 218 5.48 25.19 22.87
CA ASP A 218 4.58 24.04 22.72
C ASP A 218 4.27 23.78 21.23
N LEU A 219 3.99 24.82 20.45
CA LEU A 219 3.76 24.72 19.00
C LEU A 219 5.02 24.27 18.24
N ALA A 220 6.19 24.78 18.59
CA ALA A 220 7.46 24.36 17.98
C ALA A 220 7.76 22.89 18.26
N LYS A 221 7.48 22.41 19.48
CA LYS A 221 7.61 21.00 19.85
C LYS A 221 6.64 20.12 19.06
N LEU A 222 5.39 20.54 18.91
CA LEU A 222 4.40 19.84 18.08
C LEU A 222 4.86 19.74 16.62
N GLU A 223 5.37 20.84 16.06
CA GLU A 223 5.88 20.88 14.69
C GLU A 223 7.08 19.95 14.49
N MET A 224 8.05 19.98 15.41
CA MET A 224 9.21 19.08 15.37
C MET A 224 8.77 17.61 15.40
N LEU A 225 7.81 17.25 16.25
CA LEU A 225 7.29 15.87 16.31
C LEU A 225 6.57 15.49 15.01
N SER A 226 5.76 16.39 14.43
CA SER A 226 5.10 16.20 13.14
C SER A 226 6.11 15.92 12.02
N GLN A 227 7.17 16.72 11.91
CA GLN A 227 8.22 16.52 10.91
C GLN A 227 8.96 15.20 11.10
N ARG A 228 9.19 14.77 12.34
CA ARG A 228 9.78 13.46 12.63
C ARG A 228 8.88 12.30 12.21
N ILE A 229 7.56 12.40 12.43
CA ILE A 229 6.58 11.41 11.94
C ILE A 229 6.68 11.29 10.42
N VAL A 230 6.63 12.42 9.70
CA VAL A 230 6.73 12.45 8.23
C VAL A 230 8.05 11.84 7.76
N GLY A 231 9.17 12.21 8.38
CA GLY A 231 10.49 11.66 8.04
C GLY A 231 10.58 10.16 8.25
N LEU A 232 10.03 9.63 9.35
CA LEU A 232 10.03 8.20 9.64
C LEU A 232 9.10 7.41 8.70
N ILE A 233 7.93 7.96 8.35
CA ILE A 233 7.07 7.38 7.33
C ILE A 233 7.79 7.36 5.97
N GLY A 234 8.46 8.45 5.60
CA GLY A 234 9.26 8.53 4.37
C GLY A 234 10.37 7.49 4.30
N GLN A 235 11.05 7.19 5.42
CA GLN A 235 12.03 6.10 5.49
C GLN A 235 11.39 4.73 5.24
N ILE A 236 10.21 4.47 5.80
CA ILE A 236 9.47 3.22 5.56
C ILE A 236 9.03 3.15 4.10
N GLN A 237 8.49 4.22 3.53
CA GLN A 237 8.12 4.29 2.11
C GLN A 237 9.31 4.00 1.20
N HIS A 238 10.50 4.51 1.52
CA HIS A 238 11.71 4.19 0.77
C HIS A 238 12.01 2.68 0.79
N GLN A 239 11.87 2.01 1.93
CA GLN A 239 12.01 0.55 2.00
C GLN A 239 10.97 -0.18 1.14
N VAL A 240 9.72 0.29 1.13
CA VAL A 240 8.66 -0.29 0.27
C VAL A 240 8.99 -0.12 -1.21
N ALA A 241 9.49 1.05 -1.62
CA ALA A 241 9.89 1.31 -2.99
C ALA A 241 11.08 0.44 -3.44
N LEU A 242 12.05 0.18 -2.55
CA LEU A 242 13.15 -0.74 -2.85
C LEU A 242 12.65 -2.17 -3.10
N LEU A 243 11.69 -2.66 -2.30
CA LEU A 243 11.08 -3.98 -2.49
C LEU A 243 10.31 -4.08 -3.82
N GLN A 244 9.66 -2.98 -4.23
CA GLN A 244 8.96 -2.90 -5.51
C GLN A 244 9.94 -3.03 -6.69
N ASN A 245 11.07 -2.32 -6.64
CA ASN A 245 12.08 -2.35 -7.71
C ASN A 245 12.87 -3.67 -7.75
N SER A 246 13.14 -4.31 -6.61
CA SER A 246 13.79 -5.63 -6.58
C SER A 246 12.92 -6.75 -7.15
N SER A 247 11.62 -6.49 -7.37
CA SER A 247 10.71 -7.42 -8.04
C SER A 247 10.77 -7.33 -9.57
N ASP A 248 11.58 -6.41 -10.10
CA ASP A 248 11.77 -6.16 -11.54
C ASP A 248 13.07 -6.73 -12.14
N ASP A 249 14.06 -7.00 -11.29
CA ASP A 249 15.33 -7.66 -11.63
C ASP A 249 15.27 -9.18 -11.40
#